data_AF-A0AA86X7U7-F1
#
_entry.id   AF-A0AA86X7U7-F1
#
_cell.length_a   1.000
_cell.length_b   1.000
_cell.length_c   1.000
_cell.angle_alpha   90.00
_cell.angle_beta   90.00
_cell.angle_gamma   90.00
#
_symmetry.space_group_name_H-M   'P 1'
#
loop_
_entity.id
_entity.type
_entity.pdbx_description
1 polymer ?
#
loop_
_entity_poly.entity_id
_entity_poly.type
_entity_poly.pdbx_seq_one_letter_code
_entity_poly.pdbx_strand_id
1 'polypeptide(L)' 'MNEGYQNLKVKECQALLSPQGRQIFAQRKIDVEPVFGQIKASLGYKRCNLRGKRQVRIDMGLVIMVNNLLKYNKRTTQN' A
#
# COMPACT_ATOMS: atom_id res chain seq x y z
N MET A 1 -28.53 16.30 7.22
CA MET A 1 -27.07 16.07 7.07
C MET A 1 -26.78 14.68 7.64
N ASN A 2 -25.96 13.84 7.00
CA ASN A 2 -25.72 12.48 7.52
C ASN A 2 -24.73 12.53 8.70
N GLU A 3 -25.25 12.49 9.93
CA GLU A 3 -24.47 12.64 11.17
C GLU A 3 -23.41 11.54 11.35
N GLY A 4 -23.72 10.30 11.01
CA GLY A 4 -22.79 9.17 11.12
C GLY A 4 -21.54 9.35 10.25
N TYR A 5 -21.71 9.93 9.07
CA TYR A 5 -20.58 10.25 8.18
C TYR A 5 -19.68 11.34 8.76
N GLN A 6 -20.26 12.38 9.38
CA GLN A 6 -19.47 13.45 9.99
C GLN A 6 -18.65 12.95 11.18
N ASN A 7 -19.23 12.09 12.01
CA ASN A 7 -18.54 11.47 13.13
C ASN A 7 -17.34 10.62 12.68
N LEU A 8 -17.50 9.86 11.60
CA LEU A 8 -16.40 9.07 11.03
C LEU A 8 -15.29 9.97 10.49
N LYS A 9 -15.66 11.08 9.83
CA LYS A 9 -14.71 12.07 9.32
C LYS A 9 -13.87 12.68 10.43
N VAL A 10 -14.50 13.10 11.52
CA VAL A 10 -13.80 13.71 12.67
C VAL A 10 -12.83 12.70 13.30
N LYS A 11 -13.26 11.45 13.48
CA LYS A 11 -12.43 10.37 14.04
C LYS A 11 -11.17 10.11 13.19
N GLU A 12 -11.33 9.98 11.89
CA GLU A 12 -10.20 9.77 10.97
C GLU A 12 -9.27 10.99 10.90
N CYS A 13 -9.83 12.21 10.86
CA CYS A 13 -9.04 13.44 10.89
C CYS A 13 -8.16 13.52 12.15
N GLN A 14 -8.74 13.21 13.31
CA GLN A 14 -8.02 13.22 14.58
C GLN A 14 -6.90 12.18 14.61
N ALA A 15 -7.14 10.98 14.08
CA ALA A 15 -6.13 9.93 13.98
C ALA A 15 -4.97 10.34 13.06
N LEU A 16 -5.27 10.91 11.90
CA LEU A 16 -4.26 11.35 10.90
C LEU A 16 -3.44 12.56 11.36
N LEU A 17 -4.08 13.54 12.03
CA LEU A 17 -3.43 14.77 12.48
C LEU A 17 -2.67 14.62 13.80
N SER A 18 -2.89 13.51 14.51
CA SER A 18 -2.10 13.17 15.70
C SER A 18 -0.60 13.12 15.37
N PRO A 19 0.29 13.46 16.32
CA PRO A 19 1.74 13.39 16.09
C PRO A 19 2.20 11.99 15.64
N GLN A 20 1.61 10.95 16.23
CA GLN A 20 1.85 9.55 15.89
C GLN A 20 1.37 9.22 14.46
N GLY A 21 0.17 9.67 14.09
CA GLY A 21 -0.38 9.49 12.74
C GLY A 21 0.48 10.16 11.66
N ARG A 22 0.97 11.37 11.94
CA ARG A 22 1.90 12.09 11.06
C ARG A 22 3.23 11.35 10.88
N GLN A 23 3.79 10.80 11.95
CA GLN A 23 5.03 10.02 11.87
C GLN A 23 4.85 8.75 11.02
N ILE A 24 3.77 8.00 11.24
CA ILE A 24 3.45 6.80 10.45
C ILE A 24 3.24 7.17 8.97
N PHE A 25 2.56 8.29 8.70
CA PHE A 25 2.33 8.75 7.34
C PHE A 25 3.64 9.13 6.64
N ALA A 26 4.55 9.81 7.34
CA ALA A 26 5.88 10.12 6.82
C ALA A 26 6.68 8.84 6.50
N GLN A 27 6.65 7.84 7.38
CA GLN A 27 7.30 6.56 7.15
C GLN A 27 6.74 5.82 5.93
N ARG A 28 5.41 5.86 5.73
CA ARG A 28 4.74 5.22 4.57
C ARG A 28 5.18 5.81 3.23
N LYS A 29 5.48 7.12 3.18
CA LYS A 29 6.02 7.75 1.96
C LYS A 29 7.34 7.15 1.52
N ILE A 30 8.16 6.74 2.48
CA ILE A 30 9.50 6.20 2.22
C ILE A 30 9.42 4.71 1.92
N ASP A 31 8.63 3.96 2.70
CA ASP A 31 8.63 2.50 2.61
C ASP A 31 7.61 1.97 1.60
N VAL A 32 6.38 2.46 1.71
CA VAL A 32 5.19 1.83 1.11
C VAL A 32 4.88 2.42 -0.26
N GLU A 33 4.95 3.74 -0.42
CA GLU A 33 4.68 4.39 -1.71
C GLU A 33 5.62 3.92 -2.84
N PRO A 34 6.95 3.76 -2.63
CA PRO A 34 7.82 3.29 -3.69
C PRO A 34 7.54 1.84 -4.10
N VAL A 35 7.11 0.99 -3.16
CA VAL A 35 6.70 -0.39 -3.47
C VAL A 35 5.48 -0.39 -4.40
N PHE A 36 4.46 0.40 -4.10
CA PHE A 36 3.29 0.50 -4.97
C PHE A 36 3.61 1.18 -6.30
N GLY A 37 4.53 2.15 -6.32
CA GLY A 37 5.05 2.74 -7.55
C GLY A 37 5.72 1.69 -8.45
N GLN A 38 6.61 0.87 -7.88
CA GLN A 38 7.27 -0.23 -8.60
C GLN A 38 6.28 -1.27 -9.11
N ILE A 39 5.30 -1.66 -8.29
CA ILE A 39 4.24 -2.59 -8.73
C ILE A 39 3.48 -2.03 -9.94
N LYS A 40 3.12 -0.75 -9.92
CA LYS A 40 2.36 -0.13 -11.02
C LYS A 40 3.21 0.11 -12.27
N ALA A 41 4.43 0.59 -12.10
CA ALA A 41 5.31 0.98 -13.19
C ALA A 41 6.08 -0.20 -13.79
N SER A 42 6.65 -1.06 -12.95
CA SER A 42 7.49 -2.19 -13.37
C SER A 42 6.70 -3.46 -13.65
N LEU A 43 5.70 -3.79 -12.82
CA LEU A 43 4.88 -4.99 -13.01
C LEU A 43 3.60 -4.71 -13.83
N GLY A 44 3.30 -3.45 -14.14
CA GLY A 44 2.09 -3.06 -14.88
C GLY A 44 0.77 -3.35 -14.14
N TYR A 45 0.83 -3.74 -12.86
CA TYR A 45 -0.33 -4.16 -12.09
C TYR A 45 -1.12 -2.93 -11.60
N LYS A 46 -2.08 -2.49 -12.41
CA LYS A 46 -2.93 -1.30 -12.14
C LYS A 46 -4.31 -1.64 -11.61
N ARG A 47 -4.80 -2.85 -11.88
CA ARG A 47 -6.13 -3.35 -11.46
C ARG A 47 -5.98 -4.80 -11.02
N CYS A 48 -6.78 -5.20 -10.03
CA CYS A 48 -6.88 -6.61 -9.65
C CYS A 48 -7.61 -7.38 -10.76
N ASN A 49 -7.10 -8.56 -11.09
CA ASN A 49 -7.70 -9.37 -12.15
C ASN A 49 -8.88 -10.19 -11.63
N LEU A 50 -8.87 -10.51 -10.34
CA LEU A 50 -9.89 -11.31 -9.67
C LEU A 50 -10.88 -10.43 -8.90
N ARG A 51 -12.10 -10.94 -8.69
CA ARG A 51 -13.16 -10.28 -7.92
C ARG A 51 -13.51 -11.08 -6.67
N GLY A 52 -13.62 -10.37 -5.54
CA GLY A 52 -13.95 -10.96 -4.24
C GLY A 52 -12.78 -10.93 -3.27
N LYS A 53 -13.08 -10.68 -1.98
CA LYS A 53 -12.09 -10.39 -0.93
C LYS A 53 -10.96 -11.42 -0.86
N ARG A 54 -11.30 -12.72 -0.90
CA ARG A 54 -10.33 -13.81 -0.82
C ARG A 54 -9.40 -13.85 -2.04
N GLN A 55 -9.96 -13.72 -3.23
CA GLN A 55 -9.20 -13.82 -4.47
C GLN A 55 -8.29 -12.61 -4.67
N VAL A 56 -8.79 -11.40 -4.40
CA VAL A 56 -7.98 -10.16 -4.42
C VAL A 56 -6.82 -10.24 -3.42
N ARG A 57 -7.03 -10.85 -2.24
CA ARG A 57 -5.96 -11.04 -1.26
C ARG A 57 -4.83 -11.94 -1.80
N ILE A 58 -5.18 -13.00 -2.53
CA ILE A 58 -4.20 -13.90 -3.15
C ILE A 58 -3.47 -13.19 -4.28
N ASP A 59 -4.20 -12.54 -5.19
CA ASP A 59 -3.65 -11.78 -6.32
C ASP A 59 -2.62 -10.74 -5.84
N MET A 60 -3.02 -9.92 -4.85
CA MET A 60 -2.14 -8.91 -4.26
C MET A 60 -0.91 -9.53 -3.56
N GLY A 61 -1.09 -10.66 -2.88
CA GLY A 61 0.01 -11.39 -2.23
C GLY A 61 1.07 -11.85 -3.23
N LEU A 62 0.64 -12.38 -4.38
CA LEU A 62 1.54 -12.80 -5.45
C LEU A 62 2.32 -11.61 -6.03
N VAL A 63 1.63 -10.50 -6.32
CA VAL A 63 2.26 -9.28 -6.85
C VAL A 63 3.35 -8.75 -5.92
N ILE A 64 3.08 -8.73 -4.61
CA ILE A 64 4.06 -8.30 -3.60
C ILE A 64 5.23 -9.30 -3.53
N MET A 65 4.97 -10.60 -3.61
CA MET A 65 6.01 -11.64 -3.61
C MET A 65 6.95 -11.49 -4.80
N VAL A 66 6.41 -11.29 -6.00
CA VAL A 66 7.19 -11.02 -7.21
C VAL A 66 8.04 -9.75 -7.04
N ASN A 67 7.48 -8.68 -6.50
CA ASN A 67 8.23 -7.45 -6.24
C ASN A 67 9.40 -7.67 -5.27
N ASN A 68 9.23 -8.50 -4.23
CA ASN A 68 10.29 -8.84 -3.29
C ASN A 68 11.40 -9.68 -3.94
N LEU A 69 11.04 -10.65 -4.79
CA LEU A 69 12.01 -11.45 -5.54
C LEU A 69 12.83 -10.59 -6.51
N LEU A 70 12.19 -9.64 -7.22
CA LEU A 70 12.90 -8.69 -8.08
C LEU A 70 13.88 -7.81 -7.29
N LYS A 71 13.50 -7.37 -6.09
CA LYS A 71 14.41 -6.64 -5.20
C LYS A 71 15.57 -7.50 -4.73
N TYR A 72 15.31 -8.77 -4.39
CA TYR A 72 16.34 -9.71 -3.97
C TYR A 72 17.36 -9.95 -5.09
N ASN A 73 16.90 -10.25 -6.31
CA ASN A 73 17.78 -10.48 -7.45
C ASN A 73 18.65 -9.26 -7.77
N LYS A 74 18.08 -8.04 -7.73
CA LYS A 74 18.86 -6.81 -7.93
C LYS A 74 19.97 -6.63 -6.90
N ARG A 75 19.74 -7.02 -5.63
CA ARG A 75 20.76 -6.97 -4.58
C ARG A 75 21.86 -8.01 -4.83
N THR A 76 21.51 -9.22 -5.26
CA THR A 76 22.50 -10.27 -5.53
C THR A 76 23.38 -9.97 -6.74
N THR A 77 22.90 -9.21 -7.73
CA THR A 77 23.70 -8.78 -8.88
C THR A 77 24.60 -7.57 -8.59
N GLN A 78 24.32 -6.82 -7.50
CA GLN A 78 25.08 -5.64 -7.09
C GLN A 78 26.24 -5.93 -6.12
N ASN A 79 26.24 -7.13 -5.54
CA ASN A 79 27.35 -7.67 -4.73
C ASN A 79 28.27 -8.52 -5.60
#